data_AF-A0A117R7D0-F1
#
_entry.id   AF-A0A117R7D0-F1
#
_cell.length_a   1.000
_cell.length_b   1.000
_cell.length_c   1.000
_cell.angle_alpha   90.00
_cell.angle_beta   90.00
_cell.angle_gamma   90.00
#
_symmetry.space_group_name_H-M   'P 1'
#
loop_
_entity.id
_entity.type
_entity.pdbx_description
1 polymer ?
#
loop_
_entity_poly.entity_id
_entity_poly.type
_entity_poly.pdbx_seq_one_letter_code
_entity_poly.pdbx_strand_id
1 'polypeptide(L)'
;MTAPTATAVIVGGTAPLPPHALRPDLVVLPARTSLTTAFVEVLAAALDRLPAAARAAAPVVMAATDYCVAATSRYVTRCAEAEAGGRRLRPTEAMTPEPAQLLQELAAAGDWDGRGHVLISPRAAAFQAWRWAWGTVAAGLHRAMVVCELLRDPHGDGYRVTAVPVTAAPGPARTKDTSVVVSGTGLVTAFGEGGETFWRNLLDGNRALTEPTRFDASRFRGRTVCQTPLAPPPGQPVRRALLDRARTEALREAGVAELPSRTLLVLAGVVPHLPQVAGAPRIEEIALEPDWDGDGLGIPARNAVLMAHACASGAFGLALAREWLLCGLADLAVVTGVSSLNTYDYACLDTLRATSTTVARPFDEDRSGVTVGEGAGAIVLETAGRAAARGHTPWATVGGISCRVAGQGVSRLDAHIGAACVREALAMAGLTTVDLVHGHAPGTRQGDEAELLALDRVGAEHGWRGVPVSSYKGAAGHLLHASVFPGVVAAVRALRDQVLPGTPGLRKPLDATHVRVLRDPEPGDGTRSVLVNNFGFGGNNAALLLTDDATGRGEWSTDG
;
A
#
# COMPACT_ATOMS: atom_id res chain seq x y z
N MET A 1 -32.99 7.86 -4.87
CA MET A 1 -31.70 8.33 -4.35
C MET A 1 -31.65 9.84 -4.48
N THR A 2 -31.66 10.57 -3.37
CA THR A 2 -31.37 12.01 -3.39
C THR A 2 -29.89 12.20 -3.64
N ALA A 3 -29.51 13.16 -4.48
CA ALA A 3 -28.10 13.52 -4.66
C ALA A 3 -27.56 14.02 -3.30
N PRO A 4 -26.45 13.46 -2.78
CA PRO A 4 -25.87 13.95 -1.54
C PRO A 4 -25.52 15.44 -1.69
N THR A 5 -25.76 16.23 -0.65
CA THR A 5 -25.22 17.59 -0.57
C THR A 5 -23.72 17.49 -0.37
N ALA A 6 -22.94 17.84 -1.39
CA ALA A 6 -21.49 17.89 -1.29
C ALA A 6 -21.05 19.12 -0.48
N THR A 7 -19.91 19.04 0.21
CA THR A 7 -19.17 20.26 0.61
C THR A 7 -18.06 20.44 -0.43
N ALA A 8 -18.10 21.54 -1.20
CA ALA A 8 -17.10 21.83 -2.21
C ALA A 8 -16.36 23.13 -1.88
N VAL A 9 -15.04 23.13 -1.99
CA VAL A 9 -14.19 24.30 -1.72
C VAL A 9 -13.17 24.52 -2.84
N ILE A 10 -12.91 25.77 -3.20
CA ILE A 10 -11.80 26.16 -4.09
C ILE A 10 -10.74 26.93 -3.31
N VAL A 11 -9.47 26.55 -3.50
CA VAL A 11 -8.30 27.07 -2.77
C VAL A 11 -7.18 27.44 -3.73
N GLY A 12 -6.58 28.63 -3.58
CA GLY A 12 -5.34 29.01 -4.27
C GLY A 12 -5.49 29.57 -5.69
N GLY A 13 -6.72 29.91 -6.11
CA GLY A 13 -6.96 30.62 -7.38
C GLY A 13 -6.73 32.13 -7.25
N THR A 14 -6.00 32.73 -8.19
CA THR A 14 -5.83 34.19 -8.32
C THR A 14 -6.88 34.83 -9.24
N ALA A 15 -7.63 34.02 -10.00
CA ALA A 15 -8.66 34.47 -10.92
C ALA A 15 -10.08 34.39 -10.30
N PRO A 16 -10.95 35.38 -10.49
CA PRO A 16 -12.34 35.30 -10.08
C PRO A 16 -13.07 34.19 -10.88
N LEU A 17 -13.78 33.32 -10.17
CA LEU A 17 -14.58 32.28 -10.81
C LEU A 17 -15.73 32.90 -11.61
N PRO A 18 -16.13 32.31 -12.75
CA PRO A 18 -17.28 32.78 -13.50
C PRO A 18 -18.56 32.68 -12.65
N PRO A 19 -19.50 33.64 -12.73
CA PRO A 19 -20.73 33.64 -11.92
C PRO A 19 -21.59 32.38 -12.06
N HIS A 20 -21.53 31.71 -13.21
CA HIS A 20 -22.25 30.46 -13.50
C HIS A 20 -21.57 29.20 -12.92
N ALA A 21 -20.34 29.32 -12.41
CA ALA A 21 -19.63 28.24 -11.72
C ALA A 21 -19.88 28.22 -10.20
N LEU A 22 -20.50 29.28 -9.65
CA LEU A 22 -20.85 29.38 -8.23
C LEU A 22 -22.11 28.55 -7.95
N ARG A 23 -21.92 27.28 -7.62
CA ARG A 23 -23.01 26.49 -7.03
C ARG A 23 -23.23 26.92 -5.57
N PRO A 24 -24.45 26.82 -5.03
CA PRO A 24 -24.74 27.20 -3.64
C PRO A 24 -23.98 26.35 -2.60
N ASP A 25 -23.47 25.17 -2.99
CA ASP A 25 -22.63 24.28 -2.16
C ASP A 25 -21.12 24.55 -2.29
N LEU A 26 -20.72 25.55 -3.08
CA LEU A 26 -19.32 25.89 -3.35
C LEU A 26 -18.85 27.08 -2.50
N VAL A 27 -17.84 26.87 -1.66
CA VAL A 27 -17.19 27.91 -0.87
C VAL A 27 -15.82 28.26 -1.48
N VAL A 28 -15.56 29.53 -1.74
CA VAL A 28 -14.26 29.99 -2.24
C VAL A 28 -13.45 30.51 -1.07
N LEU A 29 -12.32 29.86 -0.74
CA LEU A 29 -11.46 30.29 0.35
C LEU A 29 -10.42 31.32 -0.12
N PRO A 30 -9.97 32.23 0.76
CA PRO A 30 -8.92 33.19 0.42
C PRO A 30 -7.65 32.49 -0.08
N ALA A 31 -6.94 33.11 -1.03
CA ALA A 31 -5.71 32.56 -1.61
C ALA A 31 -4.58 32.26 -0.59
N ARG A 32 -4.65 32.84 0.61
CA ARG A 32 -3.71 32.58 1.71
C ARG A 32 -4.00 31.29 2.49
N THR A 33 -5.14 30.66 2.27
CA THR A 33 -5.51 29.40 2.94
C THR A 33 -4.69 28.26 2.35
N SER A 34 -4.07 27.45 3.19
CA SER A 34 -3.32 26.29 2.69
C SER A 34 -4.29 25.23 2.16
N LEU A 35 -3.86 24.49 1.12
CA LEU A 35 -4.64 23.36 0.60
C LEU A 35 -4.96 22.33 1.69
N THR A 36 -3.99 22.11 2.58
CA THR A 36 -4.11 21.22 3.73
C THR A 36 -5.23 21.61 4.68
N THR A 37 -5.26 22.88 5.11
CA THR A 37 -6.30 23.40 6.02
C THR A 37 -7.68 23.22 5.42
N ALA A 38 -7.85 23.66 4.17
CA ALA A 38 -9.13 23.53 3.47
C ALA A 38 -9.55 22.07 3.30
N PHE A 39 -8.61 21.18 3.02
CA PHE A 39 -8.88 19.76 2.87
C PHE A 39 -9.40 19.13 4.17
N VAL A 40 -8.70 19.39 5.28
CA VAL A 40 -9.06 18.87 6.61
C VAL A 40 -10.44 19.37 7.02
N GLU A 41 -10.75 20.66 6.82
CA GLU A 41 -12.06 21.24 7.14
C GLU A 41 -13.20 20.62 6.31
N VAL A 42 -13.01 20.48 4.99
CA VAL A 42 -14.03 19.90 4.09
C VAL A 42 -14.32 18.45 4.45
N LEU A 43 -13.28 17.67 4.71
CA LEU A 43 -13.42 16.27 5.05
C LEU A 43 -14.01 16.06 6.44
N ALA A 44 -13.58 16.83 7.44
CA ALA A 44 -14.17 16.82 8.78
C ALA A 44 -15.68 17.13 8.73
N ALA A 45 -16.08 18.16 7.99
CA ALA A 45 -17.48 18.51 7.80
C ALA A 45 -18.31 17.39 7.12
N ALA A 46 -17.69 16.62 6.22
CA ALA A 46 -18.36 15.46 5.60
C ALA A 46 -18.52 14.29 6.58
N LEU A 47 -17.51 14.02 7.42
CA LEU A 47 -17.59 13.02 8.49
C LEU A 47 -18.65 13.40 9.54
N ASP A 48 -18.79 14.69 9.87
CA ASP A 48 -19.80 15.16 10.82
C ASP A 48 -21.24 14.90 10.38
N ARG A 49 -21.47 14.78 9.06
CA ARG A 49 -22.79 14.42 8.50
C ARG A 49 -23.12 12.93 8.62
N LEU A 50 -22.17 12.08 8.99
CA LEU A 50 -22.41 10.66 9.24
C LEU A 50 -23.05 10.45 10.62
N PRO A 51 -23.85 9.38 10.81
CA PRO A 51 -24.31 8.97 12.13
C PRO A 51 -23.13 8.78 13.10
N ALA A 52 -23.28 9.19 14.36
CA ALA A 52 -22.20 9.16 15.35
C ALA A 52 -21.53 7.78 15.47
N ALA A 53 -22.33 6.71 15.43
CA ALA A 53 -21.83 5.33 15.50
C ALA A 53 -20.98 4.89 14.30
N ALA A 54 -21.04 5.60 13.16
CA ALA A 54 -20.26 5.30 11.96
C ALA A 54 -19.10 6.29 11.75
N ARG A 55 -19.18 7.50 12.33
CA ARG A 55 -18.24 8.60 12.06
C ARG A 55 -16.77 8.23 12.27
N ALA A 56 -16.44 7.67 13.44
CA ALA A 56 -15.04 7.41 13.81
C ALA A 56 -14.39 6.35 12.92
N ALA A 57 -15.15 5.34 12.48
CA ALA A 57 -14.64 4.18 11.74
C ALA A 57 -14.98 4.22 10.23
N ALA A 58 -15.62 5.28 9.74
CA ALA A 58 -16.01 5.39 8.34
C ALA A 58 -14.77 5.43 7.45
N PRO A 59 -14.64 4.52 6.46
CA PRO A 59 -13.54 4.60 5.54
C PRO A 59 -13.61 5.87 4.69
N VAL A 60 -12.47 6.54 4.53
CA VAL A 60 -12.32 7.69 3.64
C VAL A 60 -11.55 7.27 2.39
N VAL A 61 -12.16 7.43 1.22
CA VAL A 61 -11.54 7.16 -0.07
C VAL A 61 -11.23 8.47 -0.76
N MET A 62 -9.94 8.79 -0.87
CA MET A 62 -9.47 9.96 -1.57
C MET A 62 -9.15 9.63 -3.02
N ALA A 63 -9.95 10.16 -3.93
CA ALA A 63 -9.71 10.16 -5.37
C ALA A 63 -8.90 11.40 -5.76
N ALA A 64 -7.66 11.16 -6.19
CA ALA A 64 -6.78 12.21 -6.68
C ALA A 64 -6.55 12.03 -8.18
N THR A 65 -7.16 12.89 -8.99
CA THR A 65 -6.91 12.96 -10.45
C THR A 65 -5.84 14.03 -10.68
N ASP A 66 -4.73 13.66 -11.32
CA ASP A 66 -3.59 14.54 -11.66
C ASP A 66 -2.81 15.21 -10.49
N TYR A 67 -3.18 14.95 -9.23
CA TYR A 67 -2.51 15.54 -8.07
C TYR A 67 -1.01 15.22 -8.01
N CYS A 68 -0.66 13.97 -8.31
CA CYS A 68 0.72 13.50 -8.30
C CYS A 68 1.63 14.27 -9.28
N VAL A 69 1.09 14.71 -10.41
CA VAL A 69 1.81 15.53 -11.39
C VAL A 69 2.10 16.92 -10.81
N ALA A 70 1.11 17.54 -10.17
CA ALA A 70 1.23 18.90 -9.66
C ALA A 70 2.06 19.00 -8.36
N ALA A 71 1.93 18.01 -7.47
CA ALA A 71 2.68 17.91 -6.22
C ALA A 71 4.18 17.71 -6.45
N THR A 72 4.53 16.83 -7.41
CA THR A 72 5.92 16.57 -7.80
C THR A 72 6.51 17.73 -8.60
N SER A 73 5.75 18.35 -9.50
CA SER A 73 6.20 19.53 -10.27
C SER A 73 6.50 20.71 -9.34
N ARG A 74 5.66 20.99 -8.34
CA ARG A 74 5.91 22.07 -7.36
C ARG A 74 7.13 21.78 -6.47
N TYR A 75 7.36 20.53 -6.09
CA TYR A 75 8.58 20.14 -5.37
C TYR A 75 9.84 20.45 -6.20
N VAL A 76 9.87 20.00 -7.44
CA VAL A 76 10.99 20.23 -8.37
C VAL A 76 11.23 21.72 -8.58
N THR A 77 10.17 22.51 -8.80
CA THR A 77 10.29 23.98 -8.93
C THR A 77 10.89 24.61 -7.67
N ARG A 78 10.42 24.22 -6.48
CA ARG A 78 10.95 24.75 -5.20
C ARG A 78 12.41 24.36 -4.99
N CYS A 79 12.82 23.16 -5.37
CA CYS A 79 14.21 22.72 -5.33
C CYS A 79 15.07 23.60 -6.23
N ALA A 80 14.66 23.82 -7.48
CA ALA A 80 15.38 24.68 -8.41
C ALA A 80 15.48 26.13 -7.90
N GLU A 81 14.40 26.68 -7.32
CA GLU A 81 14.40 28.02 -6.71
C GLU A 81 15.33 28.12 -5.49
N ALA A 82 15.32 27.12 -4.61
CA ALA A 82 16.18 27.11 -3.44
C ALA A 82 17.66 27.00 -3.83
N GLU A 83 17.98 26.13 -4.79
CA GLU A 83 19.33 26.01 -5.35
C GLU A 83 19.79 27.30 -6.03
N ALA A 84 18.95 27.93 -6.84
CA ALA A 84 19.24 29.24 -7.45
C ALA A 84 19.47 30.34 -6.39
N GLY A 85 18.83 30.23 -5.23
CA GLY A 85 19.02 31.13 -4.08
C GLY A 85 20.16 30.74 -3.14
N GLY A 86 20.99 29.73 -3.46
CA GLY A 86 22.09 29.26 -2.61
C GLY A 86 21.64 28.59 -1.30
N ARG A 87 20.38 28.16 -1.21
CA ARG A 87 19.77 27.57 -0.02
C ARG A 87 19.42 26.11 -0.26
N ARG A 88 19.66 25.23 0.71
CA ARG A 88 19.09 23.87 0.70
C ARG A 88 17.71 23.89 1.34
N LEU A 89 16.71 23.27 0.70
CA LEU A 89 15.41 23.03 1.31
C LEU A 89 15.54 22.05 2.48
N ARG A 90 14.85 22.33 3.57
CA ARG A 90 14.61 21.31 4.61
C ARG A 90 13.64 20.26 4.04
N PRO A 91 13.72 18.98 4.43
CA PRO A 91 12.81 17.94 3.95
C PRO A 91 11.32 18.30 4.08
N THR A 92 10.97 19.03 5.14
CA THR A 92 9.60 19.53 5.40
C THR A 92 9.16 20.67 4.48
N GLU A 93 10.08 21.41 3.86
CA GLU A 93 9.79 22.50 2.92
C GLU A 93 9.70 22.01 1.46
N ALA A 94 10.37 20.88 1.21
CA ALA A 94 10.45 20.19 -0.06
C ALA A 94 9.16 19.44 -0.42
N MET A 95 8.61 18.67 0.51
CA MET A 95 7.49 17.80 0.19
C MET A 95 6.18 18.59 0.07
N THR A 96 5.51 18.51 -1.09
CA THR A 96 4.07 18.76 -1.15
C THR A 96 3.39 17.68 -0.30
N PRO A 97 2.36 18.00 0.53
CA PRO A 97 1.72 16.99 1.36
C PRO A 97 1.26 15.85 0.47
N GLU A 98 1.72 14.64 0.72
CA GLU A 98 1.15 13.49 0.02
C GLU A 98 -0.35 13.41 0.37
N PRO A 99 -1.21 12.92 -0.53
CA PRO A 99 -2.62 12.81 -0.22
C PRO A 99 -2.87 11.96 1.05
N ALA A 100 -2.02 10.95 1.31
CA ALA A 100 -2.04 10.22 2.57
C ALA A 100 -1.71 11.09 3.80
N GLN A 101 -0.78 12.05 3.68
CA GLN A 101 -0.47 12.98 4.77
C GLN A 101 -1.69 13.85 5.14
N LEU A 102 -2.50 14.25 4.17
CA LEU A 102 -3.73 15.01 4.44
C LEU A 102 -4.73 14.21 5.28
N LEU A 103 -4.88 12.91 4.99
CA LEU A 103 -5.69 12.00 5.79
C LEU A 103 -5.10 11.83 7.19
N GLN A 104 -3.77 11.66 7.28
CA GLN A 104 -3.08 11.54 8.57
C GLN A 104 -3.30 12.78 9.45
N GLU A 105 -3.21 13.99 8.88
CA GLU A 105 -3.41 15.23 9.61
C GLU A 105 -4.86 15.37 10.12
N LEU A 106 -5.85 14.92 9.34
CA LEU A 106 -7.23 14.84 9.83
C LEU A 106 -7.37 13.85 10.99
N ALA A 107 -6.81 12.64 10.86
CA ALA A 107 -6.84 11.63 11.92
C ALA A 107 -6.17 12.12 13.21
N ALA A 108 -5.15 12.98 13.09
CA ALA A 108 -4.48 13.59 14.24
C ALA A 108 -5.26 14.76 14.86
N ALA A 109 -6.08 15.46 14.07
CA ALA A 109 -6.81 16.66 14.49
C ALA A 109 -8.24 16.40 14.97
N GLY A 110 -8.83 15.24 14.68
CA GLY A 110 -10.21 14.89 15.02
C GLY A 110 -10.38 13.48 15.53
N ASP A 111 -11.63 13.06 15.72
CA ASP A 111 -12.00 11.74 16.29
C ASP A 111 -12.08 10.61 15.24
N TRP A 112 -11.49 10.82 14.07
CA TRP A 112 -11.47 9.79 13.01
C TRP A 112 -10.29 8.84 13.21
N ASP A 113 -10.57 7.55 13.13
CA ASP A 113 -9.60 6.50 13.47
C ASP A 113 -8.52 6.29 12.38
N GLY A 114 -8.69 6.90 11.20
CA GLY A 114 -7.70 6.85 10.13
C GLY A 114 -7.93 5.77 9.10
N ARG A 115 -9.11 5.13 9.00
CA ARG A 115 -9.42 4.16 7.92
C ARG A 115 -9.44 4.79 6.52
N GLY A 116 -8.28 5.12 5.96
CA GLY A 116 -8.15 5.91 4.73
C GLY A 116 -7.59 5.14 3.56
N HIS A 117 -7.97 5.51 2.33
CA HIS A 117 -7.39 4.98 1.09
C HIS A 117 -7.15 6.11 0.08
N VAL A 118 -6.07 6.03 -0.68
CA VAL A 118 -5.65 7.01 -1.68
C VAL A 118 -5.61 6.33 -3.04
N LEU A 119 -6.58 6.70 -3.86
CA LEU A 119 -6.77 6.18 -5.21
C LEU A 119 -6.33 7.25 -6.19
N ILE A 120 -5.40 6.88 -7.05
CA ILE A 120 -4.88 7.75 -8.09
C ILE A 120 -5.20 7.12 -9.43
N SER A 121 -5.69 7.91 -10.37
CA SER A 121 -5.91 7.47 -11.73
C SER A 121 -5.96 8.70 -12.64
N PRO A 122 -5.30 8.66 -13.81
CA PRO A 122 -5.27 9.78 -14.75
C PRO A 122 -6.66 10.19 -15.26
N ARG A 123 -7.63 9.27 -15.27
CA ARG A 123 -8.95 9.52 -15.90
C ARG A 123 -10.16 8.93 -15.17
N ALA A 124 -9.96 8.09 -14.15
CA ALA A 124 -11.06 7.34 -13.55
C ALA A 124 -11.07 7.33 -12.01
N ALA A 125 -10.19 8.08 -11.33
CA ALA A 125 -10.01 7.97 -9.87
C ALA A 125 -11.34 8.18 -9.12
N ALA A 126 -12.02 9.29 -9.46
CA ALA A 126 -13.33 9.62 -8.91
C ALA A 126 -14.36 8.52 -9.21
N PHE A 127 -14.48 8.09 -10.48
CA PHE A 127 -15.40 7.03 -10.87
C PHE A 127 -15.17 5.73 -10.08
N GLN A 128 -13.92 5.31 -9.88
CA GLN A 128 -13.62 4.11 -9.09
C GLN A 128 -13.92 4.29 -7.61
N ALA A 129 -13.57 5.43 -7.03
CA ALA A 129 -13.85 5.71 -5.62
C ALA A 129 -15.35 5.69 -5.34
N TRP A 130 -16.15 6.29 -6.23
CA TRP A 130 -17.61 6.22 -6.16
C TRP A 130 -18.13 4.79 -6.32
N ARG A 131 -17.70 4.09 -7.37
CA ARG A 131 -18.12 2.71 -7.63
C ARG A 131 -17.83 1.81 -6.42
N TRP A 132 -16.67 1.97 -5.82
CA TRP A 132 -16.25 1.24 -4.63
C TRP A 132 -17.11 1.58 -3.41
N ALA A 133 -17.26 2.86 -3.09
CA ALA A 133 -18.04 3.29 -1.92
C ALA A 133 -19.51 2.86 -2.02
N TRP A 134 -20.12 3.01 -3.19
CA TRP A 134 -21.49 2.54 -3.42
C TRP A 134 -21.59 1.02 -3.32
N GLY A 135 -20.69 0.28 -3.97
CA GLY A 135 -20.75 -1.19 -3.98
C GLY A 135 -20.58 -1.80 -2.60
N THR A 136 -19.64 -1.30 -1.80
CA THR A 136 -19.37 -1.82 -0.45
C THR A 136 -20.45 -1.46 0.55
N VAL A 137 -20.98 -0.23 0.51
CA VAL A 137 -22.10 0.17 1.37
C VAL A 137 -23.37 -0.59 0.97
N ALA A 138 -23.65 -0.75 -0.33
CA ALA A 138 -24.79 -1.53 -0.81
C ALA A 138 -24.69 -3.02 -0.43
N ALA A 139 -23.48 -3.60 -0.45
CA ALA A 139 -23.23 -4.97 -0.04
C ALA A 139 -23.16 -5.15 1.50
N GLY A 140 -23.31 -4.08 2.27
CA GLY A 140 -23.22 -4.11 3.74
C GLY A 140 -21.83 -4.53 4.24
N LEU A 141 -20.77 -4.21 3.49
CA LEU A 141 -19.38 -4.37 3.97
C LEU A 141 -18.99 -3.20 4.87
N HIS A 142 -19.45 -1.99 4.55
CA HIS A 142 -19.28 -0.79 5.37
C HIS A 142 -20.63 -0.14 5.65
N ARG A 143 -20.86 0.36 6.87
CA ARG A 143 -22.10 1.08 7.21
C ARG A 143 -22.21 2.44 6.50
N ALA A 144 -21.07 3.10 6.32
CA ALA A 144 -20.92 4.36 5.62
C ALA A 144 -19.46 4.51 5.15
N MET A 145 -19.25 5.35 4.14
CA MET A 145 -17.92 5.78 3.68
C MET A 145 -17.96 7.27 3.34
N VAL A 146 -16.78 7.88 3.16
CA VAL A 146 -16.67 9.23 2.59
C VAL A 146 -15.81 9.17 1.34
N VAL A 147 -16.33 9.66 0.22
CA VAL A 147 -15.55 9.86 -1.00
C VAL A 147 -15.07 11.30 -1.02
N CYS A 148 -13.76 11.49 -1.10
CA CYS A 148 -13.15 12.79 -1.24
C CYS A 148 -12.47 12.90 -2.61
N GLU A 149 -12.76 13.97 -3.34
CA GLU A 149 -12.16 14.27 -4.63
C GLU A 149 -11.28 15.50 -4.53
N LEU A 150 -10.04 15.37 -5.00
CA LEU A 150 -9.08 16.46 -5.13
C LEU A 150 -8.75 16.66 -6.59
N LEU A 151 -9.15 17.80 -7.15
CA LEU A 151 -9.03 18.12 -8.56
C LEU A 151 -8.32 19.46 -8.74
N ARG A 152 -7.45 19.59 -9.73
CA ARG A 152 -6.96 20.89 -10.16
C ARG A 152 -8.11 21.68 -10.79
N ASP A 153 -8.21 22.97 -10.48
CA ASP A 153 -9.18 23.85 -11.13
C ASP A 153 -8.82 24.00 -12.62
N PRO A 154 -9.70 23.64 -13.57
CA PRO A 154 -9.41 23.80 -14.99
C PRO A 154 -9.34 25.28 -15.43
N HIS A 155 -9.85 26.21 -14.62
CA HIS A 155 -9.92 27.63 -14.95
C HIS A 155 -8.91 28.49 -14.19
N GLY A 156 -8.03 27.89 -13.38
CA GLY A 156 -7.05 28.63 -12.58
C GLY A 156 -5.94 27.77 -11.98
N ASP A 157 -5.11 28.38 -11.11
CA ASP A 157 -4.00 27.70 -10.45
C ASP A 157 -4.34 27.08 -9.09
N GLY A 158 -5.63 27.04 -8.76
CA GLY A 158 -6.18 26.49 -7.53
C GLY A 158 -6.53 25.00 -7.61
N TYR A 159 -7.03 24.49 -6.48
CA TYR A 159 -7.59 23.15 -6.35
C TYR A 159 -9.03 23.22 -5.88
N ARG A 160 -9.85 22.30 -6.40
CA ARG A 160 -11.19 22.01 -5.89
C ARG A 160 -11.13 20.76 -5.02
N VAL A 161 -11.63 20.88 -3.80
CA VAL A 161 -11.80 19.78 -2.86
C VAL A 161 -13.30 19.53 -2.68
N THR A 162 -13.71 18.28 -2.84
CA THR A 162 -15.09 17.86 -2.56
C THR A 162 -15.04 16.68 -1.60
N ALA A 163 -15.89 16.66 -0.58
CA ALA A 163 -16.09 15.46 0.25
C ALA A 163 -17.58 15.14 0.36
N VAL A 164 -17.91 13.86 0.16
CA VAL A 164 -19.29 13.40 0.10
C VAL A 164 -19.46 12.12 0.92
N PRO A 165 -20.32 12.13 1.95
CA PRO A 165 -20.67 10.91 2.66
C PRO A 165 -21.54 10.00 1.78
N VAL A 166 -21.25 8.71 1.81
CA VAL A 166 -22.01 7.63 1.20
C VAL A 166 -22.59 6.79 2.33
N THR A 167 -23.90 6.87 2.50
CA THR A 167 -24.66 6.11 3.51
C THR A 167 -25.71 5.25 2.79
N ALA A 168 -26.08 4.14 3.41
CA ALA A 168 -27.02 3.22 2.78
C ALA A 168 -28.46 3.78 2.70
N ALA A 169 -29.14 3.46 1.60
CA ALA A 169 -30.40 2.72 1.65
C ALA A 169 -30.07 1.29 1.15
N PRO A 170 -30.54 0.21 1.80
CA PRO A 170 -30.10 -1.16 1.51
C PRO A 170 -30.29 -1.55 0.04
N GLY A 171 -29.25 -2.16 -0.56
CA GLY A 171 -29.24 -2.70 -1.93
C GLY A 171 -29.27 -4.23 -1.95
N PRO A 172 -29.35 -4.86 -3.15
CA PRO A 172 -29.51 -6.32 -3.25
C PRO A 172 -28.30 -7.08 -2.71
N ALA A 173 -28.58 -8.34 -2.35
CA ALA A 173 -27.74 -9.21 -1.53
C ALA A 173 -26.27 -9.32 -1.97
N ARG A 174 -25.41 -9.52 -0.95
CA ARG A 174 -24.01 -9.95 -1.07
C ARG A 174 -23.86 -11.07 -2.11
N THR A 175 -22.68 -11.17 -2.72
CA THR A 175 -22.29 -12.41 -3.39
C THR A 175 -22.46 -13.58 -2.41
N LYS A 176 -22.88 -14.76 -2.90
CA LYS A 176 -23.00 -15.96 -2.03
C LYS A 176 -21.65 -16.39 -1.43
N ASP A 177 -20.56 -15.86 -1.97
CA ASP A 177 -19.20 -16.22 -1.67
C ASP A 177 -18.58 -15.19 -0.72
N THR A 178 -18.31 -15.60 0.50
CA THR A 178 -17.80 -14.72 1.56
C THR A 178 -16.28 -14.77 1.70
N SER A 179 -15.61 -15.54 0.84
CA SER A 179 -14.19 -15.85 0.96
C SER A 179 -13.43 -15.40 -0.29
N VAL A 180 -12.29 -14.73 -0.08
CA VAL A 180 -11.37 -14.31 -1.15
C VAL A 180 -10.06 -15.05 -0.97
N VAL A 181 -9.59 -15.68 -2.04
CA VAL A 181 -8.41 -16.54 -2.05
C VAL A 181 -7.27 -15.93 -2.87
N VAL A 182 -6.04 -16.20 -2.44
CA VAL A 182 -4.82 -15.90 -3.20
C VAL A 182 -4.61 -17.02 -4.20
N SER A 183 -5.22 -16.90 -5.38
CA SER A 183 -5.19 -17.98 -6.37
C SER A 183 -3.86 -18.13 -7.09
N GLY A 184 -3.06 -17.06 -7.19
CA GLY A 184 -1.71 -17.14 -7.74
C GLY A 184 -0.81 -16.03 -7.26
N THR A 185 0.49 -16.33 -7.19
CA THR A 185 1.53 -15.41 -6.79
C THR A 185 2.66 -15.41 -7.82
N GLY A 186 3.28 -14.27 -8.04
CA GLY A 186 4.42 -14.17 -8.93
C GLY A 186 5.38 -13.11 -8.48
N LEU A 187 6.67 -13.40 -8.65
CA LEU A 187 7.70 -12.65 -7.97
C LEU A 187 9.00 -12.61 -8.77
N VAL A 188 9.60 -11.43 -8.81
CA VAL A 188 10.97 -11.22 -9.22
C VAL A 188 11.68 -10.48 -8.10
N THR A 189 12.82 -11.00 -7.65
CA THR A 189 13.66 -10.39 -6.62
C THR A 189 15.12 -10.35 -7.07
N ALA A 190 16.00 -9.86 -6.21
CA ALA A 190 17.44 -9.95 -6.40
C ALA A 190 17.99 -11.40 -6.51
N PHE A 191 17.22 -12.42 -6.11
CA PHE A 191 17.56 -13.83 -6.36
C PHE A 191 17.20 -14.31 -7.78
N GLY A 192 16.50 -13.49 -8.57
CA GLY A 192 16.00 -13.83 -9.89
C GLY A 192 14.48 -13.99 -9.93
N GLU A 193 14.01 -14.73 -10.92
CA GLU A 193 12.59 -14.96 -11.18
C GLU A 193 12.07 -16.17 -10.40
N GLY A 194 10.84 -16.05 -9.91
CA GLY A 194 10.07 -17.14 -9.35
C GLY A 194 9.90 -17.08 -7.83
N GLY A 195 8.66 -17.29 -7.37
CA GLY A 195 8.35 -17.44 -5.95
C GLY A 195 9.13 -18.58 -5.29
N GLU A 196 9.33 -19.69 -6.00
CA GLU A 196 10.14 -20.84 -5.51
C GLU A 196 11.63 -20.52 -5.38
N THR A 197 12.17 -19.71 -6.30
CA THR A 197 13.57 -19.27 -6.24
C THR A 197 13.78 -18.37 -5.03
N PHE A 198 12.89 -17.41 -4.81
CA PHE A 198 12.90 -16.56 -3.62
C PHE A 198 12.75 -17.38 -2.34
N TRP A 199 11.78 -18.28 -2.28
CA TRP A 199 11.48 -19.07 -1.08
C TRP A 199 12.64 -19.96 -0.65
N ARG A 200 13.25 -20.72 -1.57
CA ARG A 200 14.44 -21.53 -1.27
C ARG A 200 15.58 -20.70 -0.72
N ASN A 201 15.89 -19.57 -1.36
CA ASN A 201 16.95 -18.67 -0.90
C ASN A 201 16.65 -18.05 0.47
N LEU A 202 15.38 -17.76 0.76
CA LEU A 202 14.96 -17.26 2.07
C LEU A 202 15.16 -18.32 3.16
N LEU A 203 14.77 -19.57 2.89
CA LEU A 203 14.98 -20.69 3.81
C LEU A 203 16.47 -21.00 4.04
N ASP A 204 17.28 -20.95 2.98
CA ASP A 204 18.73 -21.17 3.08
C ASP A 204 19.48 -20.03 3.83
N GLY A 205 18.79 -18.95 4.19
CA GLY A 205 19.40 -17.80 4.84
C GLY A 205 20.26 -16.95 3.90
N ASN A 206 20.12 -17.11 2.58
CA ASN A 206 20.92 -16.40 1.58
C ASN A 206 20.59 -14.91 1.56
N ARG A 207 21.55 -14.11 1.08
CA ARG A 207 21.42 -12.64 1.00
C ARG A 207 21.92 -12.16 -0.36
N ALA A 208 21.04 -11.60 -1.17
CA ALA A 208 21.31 -11.14 -2.54
C ALA A 208 21.92 -9.73 -2.55
N LEU A 209 23.01 -9.54 -1.81
CA LEU A 209 23.70 -8.26 -1.67
C LEU A 209 24.65 -8.02 -2.84
N THR A 210 24.60 -6.82 -3.42
CA THR A 210 25.47 -6.38 -4.51
C THR A 210 25.75 -4.88 -4.43
N GLU A 211 26.69 -4.41 -5.24
CA GLU A 211 26.83 -2.99 -5.57
C GLU A 211 25.84 -2.62 -6.71
N PRO A 212 25.28 -1.40 -6.71
CA PRO A 212 24.33 -0.95 -7.73
C PRO A 212 25.04 -0.72 -9.04
N THR A 213 24.45 -1.22 -10.13
CA THR A 213 24.94 -0.96 -11.49
C THR A 213 23.95 -0.12 -12.32
N ARG A 214 22.74 0.15 -11.79
CA ARG A 214 21.71 0.98 -12.45
C ARG A 214 21.96 2.48 -12.33
N PHE A 215 22.72 2.92 -11.32
CA PHE A 215 23.02 4.33 -11.05
C PHE A 215 24.35 4.48 -10.29
N ASP A 216 24.92 5.68 -10.29
CA ASP A 216 26.13 5.98 -9.51
C ASP A 216 25.76 6.24 -8.04
N ALA A 217 26.12 5.29 -7.17
CA ALA A 217 25.89 5.40 -5.73
C ALA A 217 27.06 6.01 -4.94
N SER A 218 28.13 6.47 -5.60
CA SER A 218 29.35 6.95 -4.93
C SER A 218 29.10 8.09 -3.93
N ARG A 219 28.06 8.89 -4.17
CA ARG A 219 27.66 10.07 -3.38
C ARG A 219 26.77 9.76 -2.18
N PHE A 220 26.25 8.54 -2.08
CA PHE A 220 25.34 8.15 -0.99
C PHE A 220 26.07 7.42 0.13
N ARG A 221 25.48 7.46 1.34
CA ARG A 221 26.08 6.87 2.55
C ARG A 221 26.05 5.34 2.54
N GLY A 222 24.98 4.77 1.99
CA GLY A 222 24.86 3.34 1.70
C GLY A 222 25.27 3.05 0.26
N ARG A 223 25.90 1.90 0.04
CA ARG A 223 26.28 1.44 -1.32
C ARG A 223 25.78 0.05 -1.62
N THR A 224 25.57 -0.79 -0.62
CA THR A 224 25.00 -2.11 -0.83
C THR A 224 23.50 -2.03 -1.14
N VAL A 225 23.08 -2.75 -2.18
CA VAL A 225 21.70 -2.91 -2.63
C VAL A 225 21.39 -4.39 -2.87
N CYS A 226 20.14 -4.71 -3.15
CA CYS A 226 19.75 -6.00 -3.68
C CYS A 226 19.17 -5.80 -5.10
N GLN A 227 20.00 -5.89 -6.13
CA GLN A 227 19.59 -5.65 -7.52
C GLN A 227 19.20 -6.96 -8.21
N THR A 228 18.20 -6.92 -9.09
CA THR A 228 17.88 -8.11 -9.90
C THR A 228 19.00 -8.38 -10.91
N PRO A 229 19.36 -9.66 -11.14
CA PRO A 229 20.33 -10.01 -12.18
C PRO A 229 19.71 -9.96 -13.59
N LEU A 230 18.40 -9.73 -13.70
CA LEU A 230 17.66 -9.82 -14.95
C LEU A 230 17.87 -8.55 -15.79
N ALA A 231 18.21 -8.76 -17.06
CA ALA A 231 18.22 -7.71 -18.06
C ALA A 231 16.83 -7.61 -18.73
N PRO A 232 16.33 -6.39 -18.99
CA PRO A 232 15.14 -6.25 -19.80
C PRO A 232 15.43 -6.63 -21.27
N PRO A 233 14.43 -7.11 -22.02
CA PRO A 233 14.52 -7.24 -23.47
C PRO A 233 14.93 -5.93 -24.16
N PRO A 234 15.59 -5.99 -25.33
CA PRO A 234 15.95 -4.79 -26.10
C PRO A 234 14.73 -3.89 -26.34
N GLY A 235 14.85 -2.60 -25.98
CA GLY A 235 13.78 -1.61 -26.17
C GLY A 235 12.67 -1.63 -25.12
N GLN A 236 12.67 -2.59 -24.18
CA GLN A 236 11.68 -2.64 -23.10
C GLN A 236 12.26 -2.00 -21.81
N PRO A 237 11.51 -1.15 -21.09
CA PRO A 237 11.96 -0.63 -19.81
C PRO A 237 12.07 -1.72 -18.72
N VAL A 238 13.02 -1.55 -17.79
CA VAL A 238 13.31 -2.54 -16.75
C VAL A 238 12.08 -2.83 -15.88
N ARG A 239 11.34 -1.79 -15.47
CA ARG A 239 10.15 -1.93 -14.62
C ARG A 239 9.10 -2.80 -15.29
N ARG A 240 8.84 -2.59 -16.58
CA ARG A 240 7.87 -3.39 -17.35
C ARG A 240 8.32 -4.83 -17.54
N ALA A 241 9.59 -5.06 -17.87
CA ALA A 241 10.12 -6.41 -17.99
C ALA A 241 9.99 -7.22 -16.69
N LEU A 242 10.22 -6.59 -15.53
CA LEU A 242 10.06 -7.22 -14.22
C LEU A 242 8.58 -7.49 -13.90
N LEU A 243 7.69 -6.53 -14.17
CA LEU A 243 6.24 -6.69 -13.99
C LEU A 243 5.67 -7.83 -14.84
N ASP A 244 6.01 -7.88 -16.12
CA ASP A 244 5.48 -8.87 -17.05
C ASP A 244 5.84 -10.29 -16.62
N ARG A 245 7.07 -10.51 -16.13
CA ARG A 245 7.52 -11.78 -15.55
C ARG A 245 6.69 -12.16 -14.32
N ALA A 246 6.59 -11.27 -13.34
CA ALA A 246 5.83 -11.53 -12.12
C ALA A 246 4.35 -11.81 -12.41
N ARG A 247 3.72 -11.06 -13.32
CA ARG A 247 2.31 -11.27 -13.70
C ARG A 247 2.10 -12.58 -14.43
N THR A 248 3.00 -12.92 -15.34
CA THR A 248 2.95 -14.19 -16.08
C THR A 248 3.01 -15.37 -15.11
N GLU A 249 3.93 -15.34 -14.14
CA GLU A 249 4.00 -16.37 -13.10
C GLU A 249 2.71 -16.42 -12.27
N ALA A 250 2.19 -15.28 -11.82
CA ALA A 250 0.99 -15.23 -10.97
C ALA A 250 -0.26 -15.74 -11.68
N LEU A 251 -0.47 -15.36 -12.96
CA LEU A 251 -1.59 -15.85 -13.77
C LEU A 251 -1.46 -17.33 -14.09
N ARG A 252 -0.23 -17.82 -14.30
CA ARG A 252 0.05 -19.24 -14.48
C ARG A 252 -0.23 -20.05 -13.22
N GLU A 253 0.26 -19.61 -12.05
CA GLU A 253 -0.04 -20.25 -10.75
C GLU A 253 -1.54 -20.21 -10.46
N ALA A 254 -2.21 -19.12 -10.84
CA ALA A 254 -3.66 -19.03 -10.75
C ALA A 254 -4.39 -19.92 -11.76
N GLY A 255 -3.76 -20.47 -12.79
CA GLY A 255 -4.47 -21.21 -13.85
C GLY A 255 -5.45 -20.35 -14.64
N VAL A 256 -5.13 -19.06 -14.83
CA VAL A 256 -5.94 -18.10 -15.59
C VAL A 256 -5.27 -17.84 -16.94
N ALA A 257 -5.79 -18.49 -17.98
CA ALA A 257 -5.32 -18.29 -19.36
C ALA A 257 -5.90 -17.02 -20.00
N GLU A 258 -7.16 -16.71 -19.70
CA GLU A 258 -7.87 -15.53 -20.20
C GLU A 258 -8.48 -14.74 -19.05
N LEU A 259 -8.29 -13.42 -19.08
CA LEU A 259 -8.80 -12.52 -18.05
C LEU A 259 -10.30 -12.28 -18.26
N PRO A 260 -11.13 -12.40 -17.21
CA PRO A 260 -12.53 -11.98 -17.26
C PRO A 260 -12.67 -10.50 -17.64
N SER A 261 -13.78 -10.15 -18.29
CA SER A 261 -14.09 -8.76 -18.67
C SER A 261 -14.17 -7.80 -17.48
N ARG A 262 -14.49 -8.33 -16.29
CA ARG A 262 -14.56 -7.62 -15.01
C ARG A 262 -13.33 -7.89 -14.13
N THR A 263 -12.15 -7.96 -14.74
CA THR A 263 -10.88 -8.01 -14.01
C THR A 263 -10.52 -6.63 -13.48
N LEU A 264 -10.29 -6.50 -12.18
CA LEU A 264 -9.71 -5.33 -11.54
C LEU A 264 -8.18 -5.41 -11.60
N LEU A 265 -7.53 -4.36 -12.08
CA LEU A 265 -6.09 -4.17 -11.96
C LEU A 265 -5.80 -3.15 -10.87
N VAL A 266 -4.96 -3.53 -9.93
CA VAL A 266 -4.41 -2.60 -8.93
C VAL A 266 -2.90 -2.50 -9.10
N LEU A 267 -2.43 -1.31 -9.40
CA LEU A 267 -1.01 -0.97 -9.47
C LEU A 267 -0.59 -0.41 -8.11
N ALA A 268 0.42 -1.02 -7.49
CA ALA A 268 0.99 -0.58 -6.23
C ALA A 268 2.26 0.24 -6.51
N GLY A 269 2.24 1.55 -6.24
CA GLY A 269 3.42 2.40 -6.41
C GLY A 269 3.18 3.80 -6.94
N VAL A 270 4.25 4.42 -7.40
CA VAL A 270 4.34 5.84 -7.75
C VAL A 270 3.85 6.11 -9.19
N VAL A 271 3.39 7.34 -9.38
CA VAL A 271 2.64 7.96 -10.49
C VAL A 271 2.80 7.31 -11.88
N PRO A 272 1.71 7.15 -12.65
CA PRO A 272 1.78 6.54 -13.98
C PRO A 272 2.52 7.42 -14.98
N HIS A 273 2.48 8.75 -14.80
CA HIS A 273 3.05 9.72 -15.72
C HIS A 273 3.48 10.97 -14.94
N LEU A 274 4.69 11.47 -15.18
CA LEU A 274 5.17 12.76 -14.72
C LEU A 274 5.62 13.56 -15.95
N PRO A 275 5.30 14.86 -16.08
CA PRO A 275 5.86 15.70 -17.13
C PRO A 275 7.35 15.94 -16.87
N GLN A 276 8.17 16.00 -17.93
CA GLN A 276 9.61 16.16 -17.77
C GLN A 276 9.87 17.60 -17.42
N VAL A 277 10.48 17.84 -16.27
CA VAL A 277 10.86 19.18 -15.85
C VAL A 277 12.37 19.35 -16.08
N ALA A 278 12.77 20.49 -16.63
CA ALA A 278 14.18 20.82 -16.83
C ALA A 278 14.91 20.83 -15.47
N GLY A 279 16.02 20.09 -15.37
CA GLY A 279 16.80 19.95 -14.12
C GLY A 279 16.30 18.86 -13.15
N ALA A 280 15.14 18.23 -13.42
CA ALA A 280 14.68 17.08 -12.65
C ALA A 280 15.35 15.77 -13.10
N PRO A 281 15.38 14.73 -12.26
CA PRO A 281 15.70 13.39 -12.72
C PRO A 281 14.77 12.99 -13.89
N ARG A 282 15.28 12.10 -14.73
CA ARG A 282 14.55 11.55 -15.88
C ARG A 282 13.27 10.85 -15.41
N ILE A 283 12.13 11.14 -16.03
CA ILE A 283 10.82 10.53 -15.65
C ILE A 283 10.90 9.01 -15.65
N GLU A 284 11.66 8.43 -16.59
CA GLU A 284 11.86 6.99 -16.74
C GLU A 284 12.44 6.34 -15.48
N GLU A 285 13.07 7.13 -14.61
CA GLU A 285 13.62 6.68 -13.32
C GLU A 285 12.54 6.62 -12.22
N ILE A 286 11.45 7.40 -12.32
CA ILE A 286 10.50 7.67 -11.22
C ILE A 286 9.05 7.23 -11.53
N ALA A 287 8.59 7.37 -12.78
CA ALA A 287 7.22 7.06 -13.19
C ALA A 287 7.12 5.70 -13.90
N LEU A 288 5.89 5.21 -14.05
CA LEU A 288 5.58 4.06 -14.90
C LEU A 288 5.58 4.48 -16.38
N GLU A 289 6.77 4.70 -16.95
CA GLU A 289 7.00 4.99 -18.38
C GLU A 289 6.43 6.34 -18.89
N PRO A 290 7.15 7.09 -19.75
CA PRO A 290 6.66 8.35 -20.31
C PRO A 290 5.40 8.18 -21.19
N ASP A 291 5.23 7.01 -21.81
CA ASP A 291 4.17 6.68 -22.77
C ASP A 291 3.29 5.51 -22.26
N TRP A 292 2.87 5.53 -20.99
CA TRP A 292 1.98 4.49 -20.44
C TRP A 292 0.65 4.41 -21.22
N ASP A 293 0.53 3.43 -22.11
CA ASP A 293 -0.66 3.14 -22.92
C ASP A 293 -1.61 2.13 -22.26
N GLY A 294 -1.24 1.63 -21.08
CA GLY A 294 -1.89 0.56 -20.35
C GLY A 294 -0.86 -0.34 -19.70
N ASP A 295 -1.32 -1.42 -19.09
CA ASP A 295 -0.44 -2.35 -18.39
C ASP A 295 -0.07 -3.58 -19.22
N GLY A 296 -0.47 -3.65 -20.49
CA GLY A 296 -0.25 -4.79 -21.38
C GLY A 296 -1.18 -5.98 -21.18
N LEU A 297 -2.07 -5.97 -20.17
CA LEU A 297 -3.01 -7.07 -19.92
C LEU A 297 -4.34 -6.93 -20.69
N GLY A 298 -4.51 -5.86 -21.47
CA GLY A 298 -5.77 -5.57 -22.15
C GLY A 298 -6.92 -5.21 -21.20
N ILE A 299 -6.61 -4.94 -19.92
CA ILE A 299 -7.61 -4.54 -18.92
C ILE A 299 -8.04 -3.10 -19.24
N PRO A 300 -9.35 -2.82 -19.37
CA PRO A 300 -9.82 -1.46 -19.63
C PRO A 300 -9.37 -0.50 -18.52
N ALA A 301 -8.96 0.72 -18.87
CA ALA A 301 -8.54 1.74 -17.89
C ALA A 301 -9.60 2.01 -16.79
N ARG A 302 -10.89 1.81 -17.10
CA ARG A 302 -12.00 1.87 -16.13
C ARG A 302 -12.05 0.71 -15.12
N ASN A 303 -11.11 -0.21 -15.17
CA ASN A 303 -10.93 -1.26 -14.18
C ASN A 303 -9.50 -1.23 -13.60
N ALA A 304 -8.73 -0.16 -13.85
CA ALA A 304 -7.38 0.01 -13.33
C ALA A 304 -7.33 1.12 -12.28
N VAL A 305 -6.64 0.84 -11.16
CA VAL A 305 -6.44 1.78 -10.04
C VAL A 305 -4.96 1.80 -9.68
N LEU A 306 -4.39 2.98 -9.44
CA LEU A 306 -3.10 3.13 -8.76
C LEU A 306 -3.33 3.39 -7.27
N MET A 307 -2.67 2.61 -6.43
CA MET A 307 -2.66 2.77 -4.98
C MET A 307 -1.33 3.38 -4.54
N ALA A 308 -1.41 4.51 -3.84
CA ALA A 308 -0.25 5.31 -3.44
C ALA A 308 -0.20 5.46 -1.91
N HIS A 309 0.36 4.44 -1.24
CA HIS A 309 0.53 4.38 0.22
C HIS A 309 1.96 3.99 0.61
N ALA A 310 2.95 4.59 -0.06
CA ALA A 310 4.37 4.29 0.13
C ALA A 310 4.65 2.76 0.14
N CYS A 311 5.39 2.25 1.11
CA CYS A 311 5.75 0.83 1.23
C CYS A 311 4.55 -0.10 1.52
N ALA A 312 3.39 0.45 1.88
CA ALA A 312 2.15 -0.30 2.13
C ALA A 312 1.19 -0.32 0.91
N SER A 313 1.54 0.34 -0.20
CA SER A 313 0.71 0.47 -1.40
C SER A 313 0.05 -0.82 -1.86
N GLY A 314 0.80 -1.92 -1.92
CA GLY A 314 0.25 -3.19 -2.35
C GLY A 314 -0.68 -3.84 -1.31
N ALA A 315 -0.46 -3.64 -0.01
CA ALA A 315 -1.38 -4.14 1.02
C ALA A 315 -2.73 -3.39 0.96
N PHE A 316 -2.70 -2.06 0.81
CA PHE A 316 -3.91 -1.28 0.57
C PHE A 316 -4.61 -1.70 -0.74
N GLY A 317 -3.84 -2.08 -1.76
CA GLY A 317 -4.38 -2.65 -3.00
C GLY A 317 -5.05 -4.01 -2.83
N LEU A 318 -4.49 -4.88 -1.98
CA LEU A 318 -5.12 -6.17 -1.62
C LEU A 318 -6.43 -5.94 -0.84
N ALA A 319 -6.50 -4.93 0.04
CA ALA A 319 -7.72 -4.58 0.75
C ALA A 319 -8.82 -4.12 -0.21
N LEU A 320 -8.50 -3.19 -1.12
CA LEU A 320 -9.39 -2.74 -2.19
C LEU A 320 -9.90 -3.92 -3.03
N ALA A 321 -8.99 -4.77 -3.49
CA ALA A 321 -9.31 -5.91 -4.33
C ALA A 321 -10.24 -6.92 -3.63
N ARG A 322 -9.97 -7.24 -2.35
CA ARG A 322 -10.84 -8.09 -1.53
C ARG A 322 -12.25 -7.55 -1.47
N GLU A 323 -12.42 -6.26 -1.14
CA GLU A 323 -13.74 -5.67 -1.03
C GLU A 323 -14.49 -5.66 -2.37
N TRP A 324 -13.80 -5.36 -3.47
CA TRP A 324 -14.39 -5.37 -4.81
C TRP A 324 -14.86 -6.75 -5.25
N LEU A 325 -14.13 -7.80 -4.90
CA LEU A 325 -14.55 -9.18 -5.14
C LEU A 325 -15.79 -9.52 -4.30
N LEU A 326 -15.76 -9.22 -2.99
CA LEU A 326 -16.86 -9.53 -2.07
C LEU A 326 -18.18 -8.81 -2.40
N CYS A 327 -18.11 -7.55 -2.87
CA CYS A 327 -19.31 -6.82 -3.31
C CYS A 327 -19.66 -7.05 -4.79
N GLY A 328 -18.97 -7.96 -5.48
CA GLY A 328 -19.28 -8.33 -6.86
C GLY A 328 -19.07 -7.17 -7.84
N LEU A 329 -18.05 -6.34 -7.65
CA LEU A 329 -17.60 -5.33 -8.61
C LEU A 329 -16.51 -5.87 -9.56
N ALA A 330 -15.82 -6.92 -9.16
CA ALA A 330 -14.83 -7.63 -9.97
C ALA A 330 -15.04 -9.14 -9.86
N ASP A 331 -14.61 -9.88 -10.88
CA ASP A 331 -14.64 -11.35 -10.88
C ASP A 331 -13.23 -11.93 -10.63
N LEU A 332 -12.21 -11.12 -10.89
CA LEU A 332 -10.79 -11.40 -10.69
C LEU A 332 -10.11 -10.08 -10.34
N ALA A 333 -9.12 -10.08 -9.46
CA ALA A 333 -8.28 -8.93 -9.22
C ALA A 333 -6.80 -9.30 -9.35
N VAL A 334 -6.03 -8.46 -10.04
CA VAL A 334 -4.58 -8.56 -10.17
C VAL A 334 -3.97 -7.36 -9.46
N VAL A 335 -3.32 -7.60 -8.33
CA VAL A 335 -2.58 -6.56 -7.58
C VAL A 335 -1.11 -6.72 -7.91
N THR A 336 -0.46 -5.68 -8.43
CA THR A 336 0.90 -5.78 -8.97
C THR A 336 1.70 -4.50 -8.76
N GLY A 337 3.01 -4.60 -8.63
CA GLY A 337 3.88 -3.44 -8.43
C GLY A 337 5.35 -3.78 -8.63
N VAL A 338 6.17 -2.75 -8.83
CA VAL A 338 7.59 -2.90 -9.20
C VAL A 338 8.46 -1.78 -8.66
N SER A 339 9.50 -2.14 -7.91
CA SER A 339 10.55 -1.22 -7.52
C SER A 339 11.81 -1.52 -8.32
N SER A 340 12.32 -0.53 -9.05
CA SER A 340 13.63 -0.59 -9.71
C SER A 340 14.59 0.39 -9.08
N LEU A 341 15.87 0.00 -8.99
CA LEU A 341 16.90 0.87 -8.44
C LEU A 341 17.09 2.11 -9.33
N ASN A 342 17.04 3.28 -8.71
CA ASN A 342 17.24 4.56 -9.36
C ASN A 342 17.78 5.61 -8.38
N THR A 343 18.34 6.69 -8.92
CA THR A 343 18.97 7.76 -8.13
C THR A 343 17.98 8.47 -7.22
N TYR A 344 16.74 8.67 -7.67
CA TYR A 344 15.72 9.43 -6.95
C TYR A 344 15.29 8.74 -5.65
N ASP A 345 14.84 7.48 -5.74
CA ASP A 345 14.40 6.71 -4.58
C ASP A 345 15.53 6.58 -3.54
N TYR A 346 16.77 6.39 -4.02
CA TYR A 346 17.94 6.30 -3.15
C TYR A 346 18.24 7.63 -2.46
N ALA A 347 18.19 8.75 -3.20
CA ALA A 347 18.41 10.09 -2.64
C ALA A 347 17.34 10.48 -1.61
N CYS A 348 16.08 10.13 -1.85
CA CYS A 348 14.98 10.34 -0.91
C CYS A 348 15.24 9.61 0.42
N LEU A 349 15.57 8.32 0.35
CA LEU A 349 15.86 7.52 1.56
C LEU A 349 17.14 7.97 2.27
N ASP A 350 18.17 8.36 1.52
CA ASP A 350 19.43 8.83 2.10
C ASP A 350 19.27 10.17 2.83
N THR A 351 18.45 11.07 2.26
CA THR A 351 18.08 12.36 2.90
C THR A 351 17.36 12.16 4.22
N LEU A 352 16.44 11.18 4.28
CA LEU A 352 15.74 10.78 5.50
C LEU A 352 16.64 10.02 6.50
N ARG A 353 17.88 9.76 6.13
CA ARG A 353 18.82 8.90 6.84
C ARG A 353 18.32 7.47 7.08
N ALA A 354 17.44 6.99 6.19
CA ALA A 354 16.82 5.67 6.29
C ALA A 354 17.69 4.55 5.71
N THR A 355 18.60 4.86 4.78
CA THR A 355 19.54 3.88 4.20
C THR A 355 20.59 3.44 5.22
N SER A 356 20.86 2.13 5.26
CA SER A 356 21.96 1.56 6.04
C SER A 356 23.30 1.89 5.38
N THR A 357 24.31 2.21 6.19
CA THR A 357 25.70 2.34 5.73
C THR A 357 26.42 0.99 5.60
N THR A 358 25.79 -0.09 6.05
CA THR A 358 26.27 -1.46 5.87
C THR A 358 25.21 -2.26 5.11
N VAL A 359 24.42 -3.05 5.81
CA VAL A 359 23.33 -3.87 5.26
C VAL A 359 22.16 -3.88 6.24
N ALA A 360 20.94 -4.05 5.73
CA ALA A 360 19.77 -4.23 6.57
C ALA A 360 19.89 -5.52 7.40
N ARG A 361 19.53 -5.42 8.68
CA ARG A 361 19.38 -6.54 9.61
C ARG A 361 18.06 -6.35 10.36
N PRO A 362 16.93 -6.75 9.77
CA PRO A 362 15.62 -6.59 10.40
C PRO A 362 15.62 -7.17 11.82
N PHE A 363 15.07 -6.43 12.77
CA PHE A 363 14.95 -6.79 14.18
C PHE A 363 16.26 -7.13 14.92
N ASP A 364 17.41 -6.78 14.37
CA ASP A 364 18.70 -6.95 15.04
C ASP A 364 18.99 -5.76 15.97
N GLU A 365 19.66 -6.00 17.09
CA GLU A 365 20.11 -4.92 17.98
C GLU A 365 21.00 -3.89 17.26
N ASP A 366 21.86 -4.35 16.35
CA ASP A 366 22.81 -3.50 15.62
C ASP A 366 22.24 -2.93 14.31
N ARG A 367 20.92 -3.07 14.08
CA ARG A 367 20.30 -2.58 12.85
C ARG A 367 20.50 -1.06 12.67
N SER A 368 20.74 -0.66 11.42
CA SER A 368 21.16 0.70 11.08
C SER A 368 20.42 1.32 9.90
N GLY A 369 19.39 0.66 9.39
CA GLY A 369 18.58 1.15 8.27
C GLY A 369 18.30 0.11 7.19
N VAL A 370 17.86 0.61 6.05
CA VAL A 370 17.38 -0.15 4.89
C VAL A 370 18.52 -0.44 3.92
N THR A 371 18.54 -1.66 3.38
CA THR A 371 19.16 -2.00 2.09
C THR A 371 18.07 -1.97 1.04
N VAL A 372 18.20 -1.12 0.02
CA VAL A 372 17.17 -0.99 -1.03
C VAL A 372 17.23 -2.21 -1.96
N GLY A 373 16.08 -2.80 -2.26
CA GLY A 373 15.94 -3.94 -3.16
C GLY A 373 15.19 -3.58 -4.44
N GLU A 374 15.52 -4.29 -5.52
CA GLU A 374 14.82 -4.27 -6.82
C GLU A 374 13.97 -5.53 -6.97
N GLY A 375 12.81 -5.37 -7.59
CA GLY A 375 11.94 -6.49 -7.90
C GLY A 375 10.53 -6.07 -8.27
N ALA A 376 9.74 -7.05 -8.67
CA ALA A 376 8.32 -6.89 -8.99
C ALA A 376 7.52 -8.04 -8.39
N GLY A 377 6.23 -7.81 -8.20
CA GLY A 377 5.32 -8.87 -7.80
C GLY A 377 3.93 -8.70 -8.39
N ALA A 378 3.21 -9.81 -8.41
CA ALA A 378 1.80 -9.87 -8.75
C ALA A 378 1.10 -10.90 -7.87
N ILE A 379 -0.10 -10.56 -7.40
CA ILE A 379 -1.01 -11.42 -6.65
C ILE A 379 -2.33 -11.44 -7.38
N VAL A 380 -2.82 -12.64 -7.67
CA VAL A 380 -4.13 -12.86 -8.26
C VAL A 380 -5.09 -13.24 -7.14
N LEU A 381 -6.17 -12.48 -7.02
CA LEU A 381 -7.25 -12.72 -6.08
C LEU A 381 -8.54 -13.04 -6.83
N GLU A 382 -9.30 -14.00 -6.32
CA GLU A 382 -10.66 -14.28 -6.75
C GLU A 382 -11.48 -14.80 -5.58
N THR A 383 -12.79 -14.97 -5.77
CA THR A 383 -13.62 -15.59 -4.74
C THR A 383 -13.39 -17.11 -4.69
N ALA A 384 -13.50 -17.72 -3.51
CA ALA A 384 -13.20 -19.14 -3.32
C ALA A 384 -14.06 -20.05 -4.23
N GLY A 385 -15.33 -19.72 -4.39
CA GLY A 385 -16.28 -20.37 -5.30
C GLY A 385 -15.91 -20.22 -6.78
N ARG A 386 -15.33 -19.09 -7.21
CA ARG A 386 -14.80 -18.98 -8.58
C ARG A 386 -13.62 -19.91 -8.80
N ALA A 387 -12.67 -19.94 -7.85
CA ALA A 387 -11.53 -20.84 -7.90
C ALA A 387 -11.98 -22.31 -7.92
N ALA A 388 -12.93 -22.68 -7.07
CA ALA A 388 -13.49 -24.02 -7.01
C ALA A 388 -14.24 -24.41 -8.30
N ALA A 389 -15.00 -23.49 -8.91
CA ALA A 389 -15.75 -23.75 -10.14
C ALA A 389 -14.87 -24.13 -11.34
N ARG A 390 -13.59 -23.74 -11.31
CA ARG A 390 -12.57 -24.10 -12.31
C ARG A 390 -11.59 -25.18 -11.82
N GLY A 391 -11.88 -25.83 -10.68
CA GLY A 391 -11.06 -26.91 -10.12
C GLY A 391 -9.73 -26.48 -9.49
N HIS A 392 -9.57 -25.19 -9.17
CA HIS A 392 -8.36 -24.65 -8.56
C HIS A 392 -8.50 -24.56 -7.05
N THR A 393 -7.49 -25.05 -6.33
CA THR A 393 -7.46 -25.04 -4.86
C THR A 393 -6.27 -24.21 -4.39
N PRO A 394 -6.47 -22.93 -4.04
CA PRO A 394 -5.41 -22.06 -3.55
C PRO A 394 -4.89 -22.47 -2.17
N TRP A 395 -3.65 -22.09 -1.87
CA TRP A 395 -3.00 -22.35 -0.59
C TRP A 395 -3.37 -21.37 0.52
N ALA A 396 -3.96 -20.23 0.17
CA ALA A 396 -4.23 -19.18 1.13
C ALA A 396 -5.54 -18.44 0.82
N THR A 397 -6.25 -18.13 1.90
CA THR A 397 -7.41 -17.26 1.96
C THR A 397 -7.02 -15.95 2.63
N VAL A 398 -7.62 -14.84 2.20
CA VAL A 398 -7.51 -13.56 2.91
C VAL A 398 -8.47 -13.57 4.10
N GLY A 399 -7.99 -14.04 5.25
CA GLY A 399 -8.75 -14.12 6.49
C GLY A 399 -9.08 -12.75 7.07
N GLY A 400 -8.18 -11.79 6.95
CA GLY A 400 -8.42 -10.42 7.41
C GLY A 400 -7.46 -9.41 6.82
N ILE A 401 -7.88 -8.15 6.72
CA ILE A 401 -6.98 -7.06 6.36
C ILE A 401 -7.43 -5.75 6.99
N SER A 402 -6.49 -5.04 7.62
CA SER A 402 -6.69 -3.68 8.11
C SER A 402 -5.77 -2.70 7.39
N CYS A 403 -6.27 -1.49 7.14
CA CYS A 403 -5.55 -0.39 6.54
C CYS A 403 -5.89 0.91 7.29
N ARG A 404 -4.85 1.61 7.75
CA ARG A 404 -4.97 2.88 8.49
C ARG A 404 -3.95 3.89 7.97
N VAL A 405 -4.37 5.14 7.82
CA VAL A 405 -3.54 6.30 7.49
C VAL A 405 -3.50 7.20 8.73
N ALA A 406 -2.73 6.79 9.72
CA ALA A 406 -2.66 7.42 11.04
C ALA A 406 -1.31 7.15 11.70
N GLY A 407 -0.91 8.04 12.62
CA GLY A 407 0.31 7.86 13.43
C GLY A 407 1.01 9.18 13.75
N GLN A 408 2.05 9.09 14.59
CA GLN A 408 2.82 10.25 15.05
C GLN A 408 3.95 10.59 14.09
N GLY A 409 3.73 11.62 13.26
CA GLY A 409 4.72 12.15 12.31
C GLY A 409 4.81 11.36 11.00
N VAL A 410 5.62 11.86 10.07
CA VAL A 410 5.59 11.40 8.66
C VAL A 410 6.37 10.10 8.42
N SER A 411 7.37 9.76 9.25
CA SER A 411 8.29 8.65 8.93
C SER A 411 8.28 7.48 9.91
N ARG A 412 7.52 7.56 11.01
CA ARG A 412 7.57 6.60 12.11
C ARG A 412 6.26 5.85 12.27
N LEU A 413 6.35 4.53 12.44
CA LEU A 413 5.24 3.71 12.90
C LEU A 413 4.87 4.09 14.34
N ASP A 414 3.59 4.37 14.56
CA ASP A 414 3.03 4.40 15.91
C ASP A 414 2.63 2.99 16.32
N ALA A 415 3.23 2.46 17.39
CA ALA A 415 2.95 1.12 17.88
C ALA A 415 1.49 0.90 18.27
N HIS A 416 0.75 1.95 18.70
CA HIS A 416 -0.68 1.85 18.97
C HIS A 416 -1.48 1.61 17.68
N ILE A 417 -1.14 2.33 16.60
CA ILE A 417 -1.80 2.15 15.30
C ILE A 417 -1.42 0.80 14.69
N GLY A 418 -0.15 0.39 14.80
CA GLY A 418 0.30 -0.95 14.42
C GLY A 418 -0.52 -2.03 15.14
N ALA A 419 -0.66 -1.93 16.47
CA ALA A 419 -1.45 -2.87 17.26
C ALA A 419 -2.93 -2.85 16.85
N ALA A 420 -3.51 -1.69 16.55
CA ALA A 420 -4.87 -1.59 16.03
C ALA A 420 -5.04 -2.34 14.70
N CYS A 421 -4.12 -2.18 13.75
CA CYS A 421 -4.17 -2.91 12.48
C CYS A 421 -4.13 -4.44 12.70
N VAL A 422 -3.26 -4.91 13.58
CA VAL A 422 -3.13 -6.34 13.91
C VAL A 422 -4.42 -6.87 14.54
N ARG A 423 -4.97 -6.17 15.56
CA ARG A 423 -6.23 -6.55 16.22
C ARG A 423 -7.39 -6.66 15.25
N GLU A 424 -7.47 -5.73 14.30
CA GLU A 424 -8.54 -5.72 13.32
C GLU A 424 -8.43 -6.83 12.28
N ALA A 425 -7.20 -7.13 11.83
CA ALA A 425 -6.97 -8.26 10.94
C ALA A 425 -7.33 -9.59 11.62
N LEU A 426 -6.94 -9.75 12.89
CA LEU A 426 -7.31 -10.89 13.75
C LEU A 426 -8.83 -10.98 13.94
N ALA A 427 -9.48 -9.89 14.34
CA ALA A 427 -10.92 -9.83 14.56
C ALA A 427 -11.71 -10.15 13.28
N MET A 428 -11.26 -9.66 12.12
CA MET A 428 -11.89 -9.98 10.83
C MET A 428 -11.82 -11.47 10.49
N ALA A 429 -10.78 -12.17 10.93
CA ALA A 429 -10.64 -13.61 10.76
C ALA A 429 -11.26 -14.43 11.91
N GLY A 430 -11.80 -13.79 12.94
CA GLY A 430 -12.27 -14.45 14.16
C GLY A 430 -11.15 -15.17 14.94
N LEU A 431 -9.91 -14.68 14.83
CA LEU A 431 -8.75 -15.23 15.52
C LEU A 431 -8.30 -14.32 16.65
N THR A 432 -7.65 -14.90 17.65
CA THR A 432 -6.97 -14.16 18.73
C THR A 432 -5.45 -14.31 18.68
N THR A 433 -4.93 -15.19 17.82
CA THR A 433 -3.49 -15.44 17.64
C THR A 433 -3.20 -15.88 16.21
N VAL A 434 -1.91 -15.92 15.86
CA VAL A 434 -1.41 -16.40 14.58
C VAL A 434 -0.23 -17.34 14.79
N ASP A 435 0.04 -18.18 13.80
CA ASP A 435 1.15 -19.14 13.84
C ASP A 435 2.47 -18.49 13.41
N LEU A 436 2.41 -17.42 12.61
CA LEU A 436 3.58 -16.65 12.18
C LEU A 436 3.22 -15.19 11.94
N VAL A 437 4.12 -14.27 12.30
CA VAL A 437 4.13 -12.91 11.80
C VAL A 437 5.30 -12.73 10.83
N HIS A 438 5.01 -12.36 9.60
CA HIS A 438 6.00 -11.86 8.65
C HIS A 438 6.01 -10.33 8.70
N GLY A 439 7.01 -9.78 9.39
CA GLY A 439 7.10 -8.38 9.74
C GLY A 439 7.41 -7.44 8.56
N HIS A 440 7.03 -6.18 8.73
CA HIS A 440 7.44 -5.11 7.84
C HIS A 440 8.95 -4.84 7.97
N ALA A 441 9.45 -4.65 9.19
CA ALA A 441 10.86 -4.72 9.60
C ALA A 441 11.89 -4.28 8.54
N PRO A 442 11.93 -2.98 8.19
CA PRO A 442 12.83 -2.46 7.17
C PRO A 442 14.30 -2.48 7.62
N GLY A 443 14.60 -2.78 8.89
CA GLY A 443 15.94 -2.71 9.47
C GLY A 443 16.24 -1.35 10.09
N THR A 444 15.24 -0.49 10.23
CA THR A 444 15.40 0.83 10.87
C THR A 444 15.24 0.68 12.38
N ARG A 445 15.92 1.53 13.16
CA ARG A 445 15.78 1.48 14.62
C ARG A 445 14.34 1.70 15.05
N GLN A 446 13.77 2.82 14.65
CA GLN A 446 12.44 3.25 15.06
C GLN A 446 11.32 2.32 14.54
N GLY A 447 11.41 1.86 13.29
CA GLY A 447 10.37 1.03 12.68
C GLY A 447 10.27 -0.36 13.30
N ASP A 448 11.41 -1.06 13.39
CA ASP A 448 11.45 -2.43 13.90
C ASP A 448 11.11 -2.48 15.41
N GLU A 449 11.54 -1.48 16.20
CA GLU A 449 11.15 -1.33 17.62
C GLU A 449 9.65 -1.12 17.77
N ALA A 450 9.07 -0.20 16.99
CA ALA A 450 7.65 0.10 17.06
C ALA A 450 6.79 -1.09 16.62
N GLU A 451 7.24 -1.85 15.62
CA GLU A 451 6.55 -3.05 15.16
C GLU A 451 6.58 -4.16 16.21
N LEU A 452 7.74 -4.48 16.81
CA LEU A 452 7.79 -5.46 17.89
C LEU A 452 6.97 -5.04 19.10
N LEU A 453 7.00 -3.76 19.46
CA LEU A 453 6.17 -3.25 20.56
C LEU A 453 4.66 -3.38 20.25
N ALA A 454 4.26 -3.12 19.01
CA ALA A 454 2.88 -3.31 18.58
C ALA A 454 2.45 -4.78 18.72
N LEU A 455 3.27 -5.71 18.25
CA LEU A 455 3.02 -7.14 18.34
C LEU A 455 3.03 -7.64 19.79
N ASP A 456 3.94 -7.15 20.62
CA ASP A 456 4.04 -7.53 22.03
C ASP A 456 2.82 -7.07 22.84
N ARG A 457 2.27 -5.89 22.53
CA ARG A 457 1.00 -5.41 23.13
C ARG A 457 -0.18 -6.29 22.78
N VAL A 458 -0.36 -6.59 21.50
CA VAL A 458 -1.41 -7.52 21.03
C VAL A 458 -1.21 -8.89 21.67
N GLY A 459 0.03 -9.35 21.75
CA GLY A 459 0.38 -10.61 22.39
C GLY A 459 0.07 -10.64 23.88
N ALA A 460 0.29 -9.54 24.60
CA ALA A 460 -0.10 -9.42 26.00
C ALA A 460 -1.63 -9.45 26.17
N GLU A 461 -2.36 -8.74 25.32
CA GLU A 461 -3.83 -8.67 25.33
C GLU A 461 -4.48 -10.03 25.05
N HIS A 462 -3.92 -10.82 24.13
CA HIS A 462 -4.45 -12.12 23.73
C HIS A 462 -3.72 -13.34 24.32
N GLY A 463 -2.72 -13.13 25.18
CA GLY A 463 -1.98 -14.20 25.85
C GLY A 463 -1.06 -15.04 24.96
N TRP A 464 -0.42 -14.43 23.96
CA TRP A 464 0.52 -15.11 23.06
C TRP A 464 1.74 -15.64 23.80
N ARG A 465 2.26 -16.78 23.35
CA ARG A 465 3.39 -17.48 23.97
C ARG A 465 4.54 -17.66 22.97
N GLY A 466 5.22 -16.57 22.66
CA GLY A 466 6.38 -16.59 21.76
C GLY A 466 5.99 -16.86 20.30
N VAL A 467 4.96 -16.16 19.81
CA VAL A 467 4.57 -16.22 18.39
C VAL A 467 5.78 -15.84 17.53
N PRO A 468 6.17 -16.66 16.55
CA PRO A 468 7.36 -16.43 15.75
C PRO A 468 7.18 -15.23 14.80
N VAL A 469 8.25 -14.46 14.63
CA VAL A 469 8.31 -13.28 13.78
C VAL A 469 9.48 -13.41 12.81
N SER A 470 9.28 -13.11 11.52
CA SER A 470 10.32 -13.18 10.49
C SER A 470 10.33 -11.95 9.60
N SER A 471 11.39 -11.76 8.79
CA SER A 471 11.41 -10.76 7.72
C SER A 471 12.35 -11.15 6.59
N TYR A 472 11.89 -11.00 5.35
CA TYR A 472 12.70 -11.28 4.16
C TYR A 472 13.71 -10.16 3.84
N LYS A 473 13.59 -8.97 4.43
CA LYS A 473 14.28 -7.76 3.93
C LYS A 473 15.78 -7.79 4.13
N GLY A 474 16.28 -8.62 5.04
CA GLY A 474 17.71 -8.89 5.17
C GLY A 474 18.28 -9.78 4.05
N ALA A 475 17.41 -10.47 3.30
CA ALA A 475 17.75 -11.36 2.18
C ALA A 475 17.71 -10.65 0.83
N ALA A 476 16.56 -10.04 0.49
CA ALA A 476 16.30 -9.45 -0.82
C ALA A 476 16.18 -7.92 -0.80
N GLY A 477 16.46 -7.28 0.34
CA GLY A 477 16.32 -5.84 0.49
C GLY A 477 14.87 -5.37 0.60
N HIS A 478 14.69 -4.07 0.76
CA HIS A 478 13.39 -3.42 0.83
C HIS A 478 12.95 -2.95 -0.55
N LEU A 479 11.92 -3.59 -1.11
CA LEU A 479 11.39 -3.32 -2.46
C LEU A 479 10.40 -2.14 -2.48
N LEU A 480 10.54 -1.19 -1.54
CA LEU A 480 9.70 0.01 -1.41
C LEU A 480 8.20 -0.34 -1.53
N HIS A 481 7.48 0.25 -2.48
CA HIS A 481 6.05 0.00 -2.73
C HIS A 481 5.70 -1.43 -3.19
N ALA A 482 6.68 -2.20 -3.67
CA ALA A 482 6.54 -3.61 -4.01
C ALA A 482 6.86 -4.56 -2.83
N SER A 483 7.10 -4.03 -1.62
CA SER A 483 7.51 -4.85 -0.46
C SER A 483 6.45 -5.80 0.08
N VAL A 484 5.18 -5.64 -0.29
CA VAL A 484 4.13 -6.59 0.10
C VAL A 484 4.33 -7.96 -0.58
N PHE A 485 4.84 -7.98 -1.81
CA PHE A 485 4.80 -9.18 -2.64
C PHE A 485 5.70 -10.31 -2.12
N PRO A 486 6.98 -10.07 -1.77
CA PRO A 486 7.80 -11.12 -1.18
C PRO A 486 7.25 -11.61 0.17
N GLY A 487 6.65 -10.72 0.96
CA GLY A 487 6.03 -11.08 2.25
C GLY A 487 4.80 -11.97 2.09
N VAL A 488 3.92 -11.65 1.13
CA VAL A 488 2.77 -12.50 0.79
C VAL A 488 3.22 -13.84 0.22
N VAL A 489 4.22 -13.86 -0.68
CA VAL A 489 4.79 -15.11 -1.18
C VAL A 489 5.37 -15.93 -0.03
N ALA A 490 6.17 -15.35 0.87
CA ALA A 490 6.69 -16.05 2.03
C ALA A 490 5.58 -16.63 2.92
N ALA A 491 4.49 -15.89 3.13
CA ALA A 491 3.35 -16.35 3.92
C ALA A 491 2.59 -17.51 3.24
N VAL A 492 2.30 -17.40 1.94
CA VAL A 492 1.65 -18.47 1.17
C VAL A 492 2.52 -19.74 1.16
N ARG A 493 3.84 -19.58 1.01
CA ARG A 493 4.78 -20.70 1.00
C ARG A 493 4.97 -21.30 2.39
N ALA A 494 4.91 -20.52 3.46
CA ALA A 494 4.90 -21.04 4.84
C ALA A 494 3.66 -21.91 5.11
N LEU A 495 2.48 -21.48 4.67
CA LEU A 495 1.24 -22.28 4.75
C LEU A 495 1.34 -23.57 3.92
N ARG A 496 1.86 -23.48 2.69
CA ARG A 496 1.99 -24.63 1.78
C ARG A 496 3.00 -25.66 2.28
N ASP A 497 4.21 -25.20 2.60
CA ASP A 497 5.36 -26.07 2.86
C ASP A 497 5.49 -26.43 4.34
N GLN A 498 4.69 -25.81 5.21
CA GLN A 498 4.73 -26.02 6.65
C GLN A 498 6.12 -25.75 7.24
N VAL A 499 6.72 -24.64 6.80
CA VAL A 499 8.02 -24.15 7.28
C VAL A 499 7.92 -22.65 7.56
N LEU A 500 8.37 -22.24 8.74
CA LEU A 500 8.46 -20.83 9.13
C LEU A 500 9.82 -20.28 8.70
N PRO A 501 9.88 -19.21 7.89
CA PRO A 501 11.17 -18.69 7.43
C PRO A 501 11.90 -17.95 8.55
N GLY A 502 13.23 -18.01 8.52
CA GLY A 502 14.09 -17.19 9.38
C GLY A 502 14.17 -15.72 8.93
N THR A 503 15.08 -14.97 9.55
CA THR A 503 15.37 -13.56 9.24
C THR A 503 16.84 -13.43 8.81
N PRO A 504 17.14 -13.50 7.50
CA PRO A 504 18.52 -13.52 7.04
C PRO A 504 19.32 -12.29 7.46
N GLY A 505 20.49 -12.52 8.05
CA GLY A 505 21.36 -11.45 8.57
C GLY A 505 21.12 -11.07 10.04
N LEU A 506 20.11 -11.65 10.71
CA LEU A 506 19.88 -11.52 12.14
C LEU A 506 20.98 -12.24 12.95
N ARG A 507 21.53 -11.56 13.95
CA ARG A 507 22.60 -12.06 14.84
C ARG A 507 22.25 -11.94 16.30
N LYS A 508 21.62 -10.84 16.70
CA LYS A 508 21.13 -10.64 18.06
C LYS A 508 19.71 -10.06 17.97
N PRO A 509 18.68 -10.90 18.13
CA PRO A 509 17.30 -10.45 18.05
C PRO A 509 17.00 -9.43 19.15
N LEU A 510 16.16 -8.46 18.83
CA LEU A 510 15.50 -7.63 19.82
C LEU A 510 14.63 -8.48 20.75
N ASP A 511 14.68 -8.15 22.03
CA ASP A 511 13.87 -8.82 23.05
C ASP A 511 12.40 -8.37 22.98
N ALA A 512 11.49 -9.34 23.14
CA ALA A 512 10.06 -9.15 23.32
C ALA A 512 9.52 -10.29 24.22
N THR A 513 8.37 -10.08 24.86
CA THR A 513 7.85 -11.04 25.85
C THR A 513 6.94 -12.09 25.22
N HIS A 514 6.07 -11.66 24.29
CA HIS A 514 4.98 -12.47 23.74
C HIS A 514 5.25 -12.94 22.31
N VAL A 515 6.29 -12.41 21.66
CA VAL A 515 6.76 -12.77 20.32
C VAL A 515 8.24 -13.07 20.32
N ARG A 516 8.72 -13.85 19.35
CA ARG A 516 10.15 -14.17 19.20
C ARG A 516 10.58 -14.04 17.75
N VAL A 517 11.70 -13.36 17.49
CA VAL A 517 12.21 -13.20 16.13
C VAL A 517 13.01 -14.43 15.72
N LEU A 518 12.61 -15.06 14.61
CA LEU A 518 13.28 -16.22 14.04
C LEU A 518 14.57 -15.79 13.34
N ARG A 519 15.69 -16.35 13.78
CA ARG A 519 16.97 -16.25 13.06
C ARG A 519 16.99 -17.21 11.88
N ASP A 520 16.75 -18.47 12.19
CA ASP A 520 16.81 -19.59 11.26
C ASP A 520 15.39 -20.12 11.01
N PRO A 521 15.15 -20.84 9.89
CA PRO A 521 13.86 -21.46 9.67
C PRO A 521 13.54 -22.52 10.71
N GLU A 522 12.24 -22.72 10.95
CA GLU A 522 11.72 -23.73 11.88
C GLU A 522 10.57 -24.52 11.24
N PRO A 523 10.31 -25.76 11.68
CA PRO A 523 9.12 -26.50 11.27
C PRO A 523 7.84 -25.73 11.63
N GLY A 524 6.90 -25.68 10.69
CA GLY A 524 5.61 -25.01 10.87
C GLY A 524 4.52 -25.93 11.43
N ASP A 525 4.68 -27.26 11.32
CA ASP A 525 3.84 -28.33 11.88
C ASP A 525 2.42 -27.91 12.32
N GLY A 526 1.54 -27.68 11.34
CA GLY A 526 0.17 -27.23 11.57
C GLY A 526 -0.01 -25.72 11.50
N THR A 527 0.86 -25.00 10.78
CA THR A 527 0.69 -23.57 10.48
C THR A 527 -0.57 -23.36 9.65
N ARG A 528 -1.50 -22.56 10.16
CA ARG A 528 -2.79 -22.24 9.54
C ARG A 528 -3.01 -20.77 9.30
N SER A 529 -2.20 -19.91 9.92
CA SER A 529 -2.41 -18.47 9.94
C SER A 529 -1.08 -17.70 9.93
N VAL A 530 -0.93 -16.82 8.94
CA VAL A 530 0.25 -15.96 8.80
C VAL A 530 -0.18 -14.51 8.66
N LEU A 531 0.29 -13.67 9.57
CA LEU A 531 0.12 -12.23 9.50
C LEU A 531 1.26 -11.59 8.72
N VAL A 532 0.98 -10.75 7.74
CA VAL A 532 1.96 -10.00 6.94
C VAL A 532 1.77 -8.50 7.23
N ASN A 533 2.77 -7.89 7.85
CA ASN A 533 2.75 -6.47 8.19
C ASN A 533 3.40 -5.63 7.09
N ASN A 534 2.76 -4.49 6.79
CA ASN A 534 3.24 -3.51 5.83
C ASN A 534 3.02 -2.10 6.37
N PHE A 535 4.10 -1.45 6.79
CA PHE A 535 4.07 -0.08 7.30
C PHE A 535 4.83 0.83 6.33
N GLY A 536 4.23 1.96 5.97
CA GLY A 536 4.76 2.93 5.03
C GLY A 536 4.90 4.30 5.68
N PHE A 537 5.75 5.14 5.10
CA PHE A 537 5.79 6.56 5.43
C PHE A 537 4.42 7.21 5.19
N GLY A 538 4.17 8.34 5.86
CA GLY A 538 2.88 9.05 5.88
C GLY A 538 1.83 8.39 6.78
N GLY A 539 2.25 7.55 7.72
CA GLY A 539 1.32 6.82 8.62
C GLY A 539 0.49 5.76 7.90
N ASN A 540 0.97 5.22 6.78
CA ASN A 540 0.27 4.22 5.98
C ASN A 540 0.52 2.81 6.54
N ASN A 541 -0.39 2.28 7.34
CA ASN A 541 -0.23 1.03 8.06
C ASN A 541 -1.21 -0.02 7.59
N ALA A 542 -0.73 -1.23 7.35
CA ALA A 542 -1.56 -2.37 7.02
C ALA A 542 -1.07 -3.66 7.67
N ALA A 543 -2.03 -4.50 8.04
CA ALA A 543 -1.80 -5.87 8.48
C ALA A 543 -2.73 -6.80 7.69
N LEU A 544 -2.15 -7.75 6.96
CA LEU A 544 -2.86 -8.74 6.14
C LEU A 544 -2.73 -10.10 6.82
N LEU A 545 -3.84 -10.75 7.10
CA LEU A 545 -3.88 -12.10 7.64
C LEU A 545 -4.27 -13.09 6.55
N LEU A 546 -3.37 -14.04 6.28
CA LEU A 546 -3.61 -15.17 5.39
C LEU A 546 -3.85 -16.44 6.19
N THR A 547 -4.80 -17.26 5.74
CA THR A 547 -5.17 -18.52 6.40
C THR A 547 -5.22 -19.69 5.42
N ASP A 548 -5.02 -20.93 5.89
CA ASP A 548 -5.19 -22.14 5.08
C ASP A 548 -6.67 -22.53 4.84
N ASP A 549 -7.59 -21.95 5.61
CA ASP A 549 -9.02 -22.26 5.54
C ASP A 549 -9.71 -21.56 4.36
N ALA A 550 -10.02 -22.33 3.31
CA ALA A 550 -10.81 -21.86 2.16
C ALA A 550 -12.26 -21.51 2.53
N THR A 551 -12.79 -22.03 3.64
CA THR A 551 -14.19 -21.85 4.05
C THR A 551 -14.46 -20.51 4.73
N GLY A 552 -13.43 -19.69 4.95
CA GLY A 552 -13.50 -18.28 5.34
C GLY A 552 -14.63 -18.02 6.33
N ARG A 553 -14.41 -18.28 7.63
CA ARG A 553 -15.42 -18.11 8.70
C ARG A 553 -16.11 -16.76 8.54
N GLY A 554 -17.28 -16.81 7.91
CA GLY A 554 -18.08 -15.65 7.60
C GLY A 554 -18.77 -15.20 8.86
N GLU A 555 -18.38 -14.04 9.36
CA GLU A 555 -19.28 -12.99 9.85
C GLU A 555 -18.40 -11.79 10.18
N TRP A 556 -18.59 -10.69 9.44
CA TRP A 556 -18.27 -9.39 10.01
C TRP A 556 -19.18 -9.24 11.22
N SER A 557 -18.64 -9.37 12.43
CA SER A 557 -19.38 -8.91 13.60
C SER A 557 -19.64 -7.43 13.39
N THR A 558 -20.89 -7.05 13.21
CA THR A 558 -21.31 -5.66 13.25
C THR A 558 -21.35 -5.12 14.69
N ASP A 559 -20.99 -5.95 15.66
CA ASP A 559 -21.08 -5.70 17.10
C ASP A 559 -19.69 -5.73 17.72
N GLY A 560 -19.12 -4.53 17.94
CA GLY A 560 -17.92 -4.30 18.75
C GLY A 560 -16.74 -3.76 17.98
#